data_AF-A0A820L0K8-F1
#
_entry.id   AF-A0A820L0K8-F1
#
_cell.length_a   1.000
_cell.length_b   1.000
_cell.length_c   1.000
_cell.angle_alpha   90.00
_cell.angle_beta   90.00
_cell.angle_gamma   90.00
#
_symmetry.space_group_name_H-M   'P 1'
#
loop_
_entity.id
_entity.type
_entity.pdbx_description
1 polymer ?
#
loop_
_entity_poly.entity_id
_entity_poly.type
_entity_poly.pdbx_seq_one_letter_code
_entity_poly.pdbx_strand_id
1 'polypeptide(L)'
;MGEYSKALSFYEKALEIEQKTLPSNHPLLATSYWCIGSVYNNMKDYSKALSHYDGALDIFRRALPATHPYILPLKNNIAAVKEETFLFLVAGSRHAPILIRFGSNSRIGCNWLELELEMVGIGQELVVIVIG
;
A
#
# COMPACT_ATOMS: atom_id res chain seq x y z
N MET A 1 10.72 -17.92 -6.04
CA MET A 1 11.14 -17.08 -4.90
C MET A 1 12.50 -16.40 -5.10
N GLY A 2 13.45 -16.99 -5.85
CA GLY A 2 14.80 -16.40 -6.02
C GLY A 2 14.92 -15.22 -6.99
N GLU A 3 13.91 -14.92 -7.81
CA GLU A 3 13.96 -13.77 -8.75
C GLU A 3 13.53 -12.47 -8.07
N TYR A 4 12.56 -12.53 -7.15
CA TYR A 4 12.10 -11.36 -6.39
C TYR A 4 13.18 -10.82 -5.44
N SER A 5 13.96 -11.69 -4.80
CA SER A 5 15.08 -11.27 -3.95
C SER A 5 16.20 -10.60 -4.76
N LYS A 6 16.46 -11.07 -5.98
CA LYS A 6 17.38 -10.39 -6.91
C LYS A 6 16.84 -9.03 -7.32
N ALA A 7 15.55 -8.95 -7.69
CA ALA A 7 14.91 -7.69 -8.05
C ALA A 7 14.97 -6.66 -6.91
N LEU A 8 14.65 -7.08 -5.68
CA LEU A 8 14.79 -6.24 -4.48
C LEU A 8 16.22 -5.71 -4.33
N SER A 9 17.22 -6.59 -4.41
CA SER A 9 18.62 -6.19 -4.28
C SER A 9 19.05 -5.16 -5.35
N PHE A 10 18.55 -5.29 -6.58
CA PHE A 10 18.82 -4.29 -7.63
C PHE A 10 18.16 -2.94 -7.32
N TYR A 11 16.88 -2.94 -6.93
CA TYR A 11 16.17 -1.70 -6.61
C TYR A 11 16.70 -1.03 -5.33
N GLU A 12 17.10 -1.78 -4.31
CA GLU A 12 17.72 -1.25 -3.10
C GLU A 12 19.07 -0.57 -3.39
N LYS A 13 19.90 -1.18 -4.24
CA LYS A 13 21.16 -0.57 -4.70
C LYS A 13 20.92 0.70 -5.52
N ALA A 14 19.92 0.69 -6.40
CA ALA A 14 19.53 1.88 -7.15
C ALA A 14 19.07 3.00 -6.20
N LEU A 15 18.23 2.67 -5.23
CA LEU A 15 17.75 3.60 -4.21
C LEU A 15 18.91 4.20 -3.40
N GLU A 16 19.91 3.40 -3.01
CA GLU A 16 21.08 3.91 -2.27
C GLU A 16 21.89 4.92 -3.10
N ILE A 17 22.06 4.67 -4.40
CA ILE A 17 22.76 5.59 -5.31
C ILE A 17 21.93 6.87 -5.49
N GLU A 18 20.62 6.73 -5.72
CA GLU A 18 19.69 7.85 -5.86
C GLU A 18 19.65 8.72 -4.61
N GLN A 19 19.65 8.14 -3.41
CA GLN A 19 19.67 8.89 -2.15
C GLN A 19 20.96 9.69 -1.95
N LYS A 20 22.09 9.22 -2.49
CA LYS A 20 23.39 9.93 -2.43
C LYS A 20 23.51 11.02 -3.49
N THR A 21 22.82 10.88 -4.61
CA THR A 21 22.99 11.75 -5.79
C THR A 21 21.86 12.76 -5.98
N LEU A 22 20.66 12.44 -5.50
CA LEU A 22 19.45 13.22 -5.71
C LEU A 22 18.94 13.82 -4.39
N PRO A 23 18.27 14.99 -4.44
CA PRO A 23 17.60 15.53 -3.28
C PRO A 23 16.47 14.60 -2.83
N SER A 24 16.17 14.61 -1.52
CA SER A 24 15.19 13.71 -0.88
C SER A 24 13.75 13.78 -1.43
N ASN A 25 13.43 14.84 -2.18
CA ASN A 25 12.14 15.04 -2.84
C ASN A 25 12.18 14.68 -4.34
N HIS A 26 13.19 13.97 -4.83
CA HIS A 26 13.28 13.70 -6.26
C HIS A 26 12.27 12.61 -6.70
N PRO A 27 11.50 12.82 -7.79
CA PRO A 27 10.53 11.83 -8.28
C PRO A 27 11.10 10.44 -8.60
N LEU A 28 12.39 10.35 -8.92
CA LEU A 28 13.08 9.06 -9.14
C LEU A 28 13.13 8.23 -7.86
N LEU A 29 13.40 8.84 -6.70
CA LEU A 29 13.38 8.15 -5.41
C LEU A 29 12.01 7.52 -5.17
N ALA A 30 10.94 8.28 -5.43
CA ALA A 30 9.57 7.78 -5.31
C ALA A 30 9.29 6.60 -6.25
N THR A 31 9.85 6.64 -7.46
CA THR A 31 9.71 5.55 -8.44
C THR A 31 10.42 4.29 -7.94
N SER A 32 11.61 4.42 -7.36
CA SER A 32 12.33 3.31 -6.74
C SER A 32 11.56 2.70 -5.58
N TYR A 33 11.01 3.51 -4.66
CA TYR A 33 10.12 3.02 -3.59
C TYR A 33 8.88 2.31 -4.15
N TRP A 34 8.27 2.85 -5.21
CA TRP A 34 7.13 2.24 -5.88
C TRP A 34 7.49 0.87 -6.47
N CYS A 35 8.63 0.73 -7.13
CA CYS A 35 9.11 -0.55 -7.66
C CYS A 35 9.33 -1.60 -6.56
N ILE A 36 9.99 -1.22 -5.45
CA ILE A 36 10.24 -2.14 -4.33
C ILE A 36 8.90 -2.58 -3.70
N GLY A 37 7.96 -1.65 -3.51
CA GLY A 37 6.61 -1.97 -3.02
C GLY A 37 5.86 -2.96 -3.93
N SER A 38 6.02 -2.82 -5.25
CA SER A 38 5.43 -3.75 -6.21
C SER A 38 6.05 -5.15 -6.12
N VAL A 39 7.35 -5.27 -5.88
CA VAL A 39 7.98 -6.57 -5.65
C VAL A 39 7.44 -7.22 -4.38
N TYR A 40 7.30 -6.47 -3.29
CA TYR A 40 6.70 -6.99 -2.05
C TYR A 40 5.24 -7.40 -2.22
N ASN A 41 4.46 -6.65 -3.01
CA ASN A 41 3.08 -7.03 -3.34
C ASN A 41 3.04 -8.39 -4.06
N ASN A 42 3.93 -8.61 -5.05
CA ASN A 42 4.04 -9.89 -5.74
C ASN A 42 4.53 -11.03 -4.81
N MET A 43 5.26 -10.69 -3.75
CA MET A 43 5.65 -11.64 -2.69
C MET A 43 4.55 -11.88 -1.65
N LYS A 44 3.40 -11.21 -1.76
CA LYS A 44 2.31 -11.20 -0.78
C LYS A 44 2.71 -10.67 0.60
N ASP A 45 3.79 -9.89 0.67
CA ASP A 45 4.20 -9.17 1.86
C ASP A 45 3.55 -7.78 1.82
N TYR A 46 2.24 -7.76 2.06
CA TYR A 46 1.41 -6.55 1.90
C TYR A 46 1.81 -5.43 2.86
N SER A 47 2.27 -5.77 4.07
CA SER A 47 2.74 -4.81 5.07
C SER A 47 3.94 -4.00 4.56
N LYS A 48 4.95 -4.66 3.98
CA LYS A 48 6.10 -3.96 3.39
C LYS A 48 5.74 -3.24 2.10
N ALA A 49 4.86 -3.81 1.29
CA ALA A 49 4.37 -3.16 0.08
C ALA A 49 3.71 -1.80 0.38
N LEU A 50 2.82 -1.74 1.38
CA LEU A 50 2.15 -0.51 1.80
C LEU A 50 3.15 0.52 2.32
N SER A 51 4.06 0.13 3.21
CA SER A 51 5.08 1.03 3.76
C SER A 51 5.89 1.73 2.65
N HIS A 52 6.24 0.99 1.60
CA HIS A 52 7.01 1.55 0.47
C HIS A 52 6.15 2.39 -0.47
N TYR A 53 4.91 2.00 -0.72
CA TYR A 53 4.01 2.82 -1.52
C TYR A 53 3.64 4.14 -0.83
N ASP A 54 3.46 4.15 0.49
CA ASP A 54 3.22 5.37 1.26
C ASP A 54 4.45 6.29 1.22
N GLY A 55 5.66 5.73 1.38
CA GLY A 55 6.91 6.48 1.20
C GLY A 55 7.05 7.11 -0.18
N ALA A 56 6.70 6.37 -1.25
CA ALA A 56 6.67 6.89 -2.62
C ALA A 56 5.63 8.03 -2.77
N LEU A 57 4.45 7.88 -2.16
CA LEU A 57 3.37 8.85 -2.26
C LEU A 57 3.75 10.17 -1.59
N ASP A 58 4.41 10.12 -0.44
CA ASP A 58 4.85 11.31 0.29
C ASP A 58 5.95 12.07 -0.45
N ILE A 59 6.84 11.37 -1.16
CA ILE A 59 7.82 12.02 -2.04
C ILE A 59 7.10 12.63 -3.24
N PHE A 60 6.23 11.89 -3.94
CA PHE A 60 5.50 12.43 -5.09
C PHE A 60 4.62 13.63 -4.73
N ARG A 61 3.97 13.64 -3.56
CA ARG A 61 3.18 14.78 -3.07
C ARG A 61 4.02 16.05 -2.87
N ARG A 62 5.27 15.90 -2.42
CA ARG A 62 6.20 17.02 -2.22
C ARG A 62 6.86 17.47 -3.54
N ALA A 63 7.07 16.53 -4.45
CA ALA A 63 7.83 16.73 -5.68
C ALA A 63 6.99 17.20 -6.86
N LEU A 64 5.71 16.79 -6.92
CA LEU A 64 4.86 16.91 -8.10
C LEU A 64 3.47 17.46 -7.72
N PRO A 65 2.79 18.18 -8.62
CA PRO A 65 1.41 18.58 -8.42
C PRO A 65 0.48 17.36 -8.35
N ALA A 66 -0.62 17.47 -7.60
CA ALA A 66 -1.56 16.37 -7.37
C ALA A 66 -2.19 15.76 -8.63
N THR A 67 -2.14 16.48 -9.76
CA THR A 67 -2.63 16.05 -11.08
C THR A 67 -1.63 15.18 -11.85
N HIS A 68 -0.42 14.96 -11.32
CA HIS A 68 0.62 14.22 -12.03
C HIS A 68 0.20 12.78 -12.33
N PRO A 69 0.44 12.27 -13.57
CA PRO A 69 0.00 10.94 -14.01
C PRO A 69 0.58 9.76 -13.20
N TYR A 70 1.58 9.99 -12.34
CA TYR A 70 2.15 8.95 -11.46
C TYR A 70 1.41 8.81 -10.12
N ILE A 71 0.65 9.81 -9.69
CA ILE A 71 -0.01 9.79 -8.37
C ILE A 71 -1.24 8.86 -8.39
N LEU A 72 -2.04 8.89 -9.46
CA LEU A 72 -3.25 8.05 -9.56
C LEU A 72 -2.92 6.55 -9.60
N PRO A 73 -1.98 6.06 -10.44
CA PRO A 73 -1.59 4.65 -10.43
C PRO A 73 -1.05 4.19 -9.08
N LEU A 74 -0.23 5.02 -8.41
CA LEU A 74 0.29 4.67 -7.09
C LEU A 74 -0.82 4.52 -6.06
N LYS A 75 -1.80 5.45 -6.03
CA LYS A 75 -2.96 5.35 -5.15
C LYS A 75 -3.81 4.11 -5.45
N ASN A 76 -3.98 3.75 -6.72
CA ASN A 76 -4.70 2.53 -7.10
C ASN A 76 -3.99 1.28 -6.60
N ASN A 77 -2.65 1.24 -6.65
CA ASN A 77 -1.88 0.12 -6.10
C ASN A 77 -2.01 0.03 -4.58
N ILE A 78 -1.98 1.16 -3.86
CA ILE A 78 -2.22 1.19 -2.41
C ILE A 78 -3.62 0.66 -2.09
N ALA A 79 -4.64 1.09 -2.82
CA ALA A 79 -6.02 0.65 -2.61
C ALA A 79 -6.16 -0.87 -2.85
N ALA A 80 -5.58 -1.38 -3.94
CA ALA A 80 -5.59 -2.81 -4.26
C ALA A 80 -4.91 -3.65 -3.16
N VAL A 81 -3.75 -3.21 -2.66
CA VAL A 81 -3.06 -3.92 -1.57
C VAL A 81 -3.88 -3.90 -0.28
N LYS A 82 -4.52 -2.77 0.05
CA LYS A 82 -5.41 -2.69 1.22
C LYS A 82 -6.60 -3.63 1.10
N GLU A 83 -7.20 -3.73 -0.09
CA GLU A 83 -8.30 -4.65 -0.37
C GLU A 83 -7.87 -6.11 -0.24
N GLU A 84 -6.72 -6.49 -0.80
CA GLU A 84 -6.17 -7.85 -0.65
C GLU A 84 -5.82 -8.18 0.81
N THR A 85 -5.25 -7.23 1.54
CA THR A 85 -4.93 -7.40 2.96
C THR A 85 -6.20 -7.63 3.78
N PHE A 86 -7.26 -6.85 3.51
CA PHE A 86 -8.56 -7.02 4.17
C PHE A 86 -9.18 -8.38 3.85
N LEU A 87 -9.17 -8.81 2.58
CA LEU A 87 -9.71 -10.10 2.17
C LEU A 87 -8.98 -11.27 2.84
N PHE A 88 -7.66 -11.20 2.98
CA PHE A 88 -6.85 -12.22 3.65
C PHE A 88 -7.19 -12.34 5.15
N LEU A 89 -7.36 -11.20 5.84
CA LEU A 89 -7.75 -11.16 7.25
C LEU A 89 -9.15 -11.75 7.48
N VAL A 90 -10.10 -11.45 6.61
CA VAL A 90 -11.47 -11.97 6.69
C VAL A 90 -11.52 -13.47 6.34
N ALA A 91 -10.77 -13.92 5.33
CA ALA A 91 -10.73 -15.33 4.93
C ALA A 91 -10.05 -16.25 5.96
N GLY A 92 -9.13 -15.72 6.78
CA GLY A 92 -8.50 -16.45 7.89
C GLY A 92 -9.36 -16.53 9.16
N SER A 93 -10.46 -15.79 9.23
CA SER A 93 -11.35 -15.78 10.39
C SER A 93 -12.36 -16.93 10.29
N ARG A 94 -12.46 -17.78 11.33
CA ARG A 94 -13.46 -18.87 11.42
C ARG A 94 -14.92 -18.39 11.52
N HIS A 95 -15.13 -17.09 11.58
CA HIS A 95 -16.45 -16.48 11.56
C HIS A 95 -16.86 -16.27 10.11
N ALA A 96 -17.98 -16.89 9.74
CA ALA A 96 -18.56 -16.85 8.41
C ALA A 96 -18.48 -15.43 7.81
N PRO A 97 -18.10 -15.29 6.53
CA PRO A 97 -17.97 -13.97 5.93
C PRO A 97 -19.34 -13.31 5.99
N ILE A 98 -19.45 -12.25 6.80
CA ILE A 98 -20.45 -11.21 6.53
C ILE A 98 -20.02 -10.65 5.19
N LEU A 99 -20.64 -11.18 4.14
CA LEU A 99 -20.51 -10.74 2.77
C LEU A 99 -20.97 -9.28 2.71
N ILE A 100 -20.05 -8.34 2.98
CA ILE A 100 -20.20 -6.97 2.50
C ILE A 100 -19.93 -7.04 1.00
N ARG A 101 -20.97 -7.44 0.26
CA ARG A 101 -20.97 -7.44 -1.19
C ARG A 101 -20.92 -5.98 -1.63
N PHE A 102 -19.72 -5.46 -1.91
CA PHE A 102 -19.60 -4.24 -2.69
C PHE A 102 -20.15 -4.53 -4.09
N GLY A 103 -21.40 -4.11 -4.29
CA GLY A 103 -22.10 -4.24 -5.56
C GLY A 103 -21.30 -3.55 -6.65
N SER A 104 -21.00 -4.29 -7.71
CA SER A 104 -20.32 -3.88 -8.93
C SER A 104 -21.18 -2.90 -9.75
N ASN A 105 -21.62 -1.79 -9.17
CA ASN A 105 -22.20 -0.64 -9.86
C ASN A 105 -22.64 0.41 -8.83
N SER A 106 -21.73 1.29 -8.44
CA SER A 106 -22.09 2.68 -8.16
C SER A 106 -20.83 3.52 -8.01
N ARG A 107 -20.78 4.60 -8.78
CA ARG A 107 -19.90 5.75 -8.51
C ARG A 107 -20.33 6.31 -7.16
N ILE A 108 -19.73 5.83 -6.08
CA ILE A 108 -19.80 6.48 -4.78
C ILE A 108 -18.38 6.84 -4.44
N GLY A 109 -18.11 8.15 -4.41
CA GLY A 109 -16.87 8.68 -3.89
C GLY A 109 -16.80 8.36 -2.40
N CYS A 110 -16.27 7.19 -2.06
CA CYS A 110 -15.85 6.91 -0.70
C CYS A 110 -14.60 7.75 -0.45
N ASN A 111 -14.78 8.84 0.26
CA ASN A 111 -13.69 9.65 0.79
C ASN A 111 -12.99 8.78 1.85
N TRP A 112 -11.81 8.24 1.49
CA TRP A 112 -11.01 7.30 2.30
C TRP A 112 -10.44 7.91 3.60
N LEU A 113 -10.96 9.04 4.08
CA LEU A 113 -10.37 9.82 5.18
C LEU A 113 -10.93 9.51 6.58
N GLU A 114 -11.95 8.66 6.73
CA GLU A 114 -12.64 8.46 8.03
C GLU A 114 -12.87 6.97 8.38
N LEU A 115 -11.94 6.10 8.00
CA LEU A 115 -11.87 4.74 8.55
C LEU A 115 -10.55 4.58 9.30
N GLU A 116 -10.48 5.20 10.48
CA GLU A 116 -9.48 4.83 11.49
C GLU A 116 -9.85 3.45 12.04
N LEU A 117 -9.30 2.40 11.40
CA LEU A 117 -9.34 1.05 11.96
C LEU A 117 -8.29 0.97 13.08
N GLU A 118 -8.68 1.26 14.32
CA GLU A 118 -7.85 0.92 15.47
C GLU A 118 -7.98 -0.58 15.77
N MET A 119 -6.87 -1.32 15.61
CA MET A 119 -6.76 -2.69 16.09
C MET A 119 -6.54 -2.68 17.60
N VAL A 120 -7.63 -2.58 18.36
CA VAL A 120 -7.57 -2.68 19.84
C VAL A 120 -7.37 -4.14 20.21
N GLY A 121 -6.14 -4.50 20.59
CA GLY A 121 -5.78 -5.84 21.04
C GLY A 121 -6.20 -6.06 22.49
N ILE A 122 -7.31 -6.77 22.71
CA ILE A 122 -7.68 -7.31 24.02
C ILE A 122 -7.68 -8.84 23.90
N GLY A 123 -6.53 -9.46 24.19
CA GLY A 123 -6.39 -10.92 24.40
C GLY A 123 -6.86 -11.84 23.28
N GLN A 124 -5.95 -12.33 22.43
CA GLN A 124 -6.15 -13.32 21.33
C GLN A 124 -7.31 -13.08 20.33
N GLU A 125 -8.19 -12.11 20.55
CA GLU A 125 -9.28 -11.75 19.68
C GLU A 125 -9.06 -10.31 19.17
N LEU A 126 -8.92 -10.18 17.85
CA LEU A 126 -8.95 -8.89 17.17
C LEU A 126 -10.41 -8.57 16.87
N VAL A 127 -10.98 -7.62 17.62
CA VAL A 127 -12.32 -7.09 17.35
C VAL A 127 -12.17 -5.83 16.52
N VAL A 128 -12.74 -5.84 15.31
CA VAL A 128 -12.85 -4.62 14.49
C VAL A 128 -14.06 -3.84 14.97
N ILE A 129 -13.82 -2.73 15.67
CA ILE A 129 -14.88 -1.83 16.13
C ILE A 129 -14.99 -0.69 15.13
N VAL A 130 -16.18 -0.53 14.53
CA VAL A 130 -16.52 0.68 13.76
C VAL A 130 -17.11 1.66 14.77
N ILE A 131 -16.36 2.71 15.11
CA ILE A 131 -16.85 3.80 15.95
C ILE A 131 -17.42 4.87 15.02
N GLY A 132 -18.71 5.18 15.19
CA GLY A 132 -19.39 6.29 14.53
C GLY A 132 -19.77 7.36 15.53
#